data_AF-A0A540KAW4-F1
#
_entry.id   AF-A0A540KAW4-F1
#
_cell.length_a   1.000
_cell.length_b   1.000
_cell.length_c   1.000
_cell.angle_alpha   90.00
_cell.angle_beta   90.00
_cell.angle_gamma   90.00
#
_symmetry.space_group_name_H-M   'P 1'
#
loop_
_entity.id
_entity.type
_entity.pdbx_description
1 polymer ?
#
loop_
_entity_poly.entity_id
_entity_poly.type
_entity_poly.pdbx_seq_one_letter_code
_entity_poly.pdbx_strand_id
1 'polypeptide(L)'
;MNGIAAMSEQLLSERIRQKLNEVNVAAQTQLSPIQDHVNFTLQQAYFKCAHECFDRRRSQQDISNCVENCSVPVVRAQQGVENEMAKFQTSCAMKI
;
A
#
# COMPACT_ATOMS: atom_id res chain seq x y z
N MET A 1 -36.84 32.36 -5.66
CA MET A 1 -35.76 32.04 -6.62
C MET A 1 -34.46 31.55 -5.96
N ASN A 2 -34.13 31.86 -4.70
CA ASN A 2 -32.90 31.37 -4.04
C ASN A 2 -32.90 29.90 -3.58
N GLY A 3 -34.06 29.32 -3.25
CA GLY A 3 -34.11 27.93 -2.75
C GLY A 3 -33.74 26.88 -3.80
N ILE A 4 -34.09 27.10 -5.06
CA ILE A 4 -33.81 26.17 -6.16
C ILE A 4 -32.30 26.12 -6.48
N ALA A 5 -31.60 27.26 -6.41
CA ALA A 5 -30.15 27.34 -6.60
C ALA A 5 -29.39 26.60 -5.49
N ALA A 6 -29.75 26.84 -4.23
CA ALA A 6 -29.13 26.15 -3.09
C ALA A 6 -29.37 24.62 -3.11
N MET A 7 -30.58 24.19 -3.47
CA MET A 7 -30.89 22.76 -3.65
C MET A 7 -30.09 22.14 -4.80
N SER A 8 -29.93 22.86 -5.92
CA SER A 8 -29.14 22.37 -7.05
C SER A 8 -27.65 22.21 -6.71
N GLU A 9 -27.10 23.11 -5.89
CA GLU A 9 -25.72 23.07 -5.42
C GLU A 9 -25.48 21.90 -4.44
N GLN A 10 -26.42 21.65 -3.53
CA GLN A 10 -26.39 20.47 -2.65
C GLN A 10 -26.41 19.16 -3.44
N LEU A 11 -27.30 19.05 -4.44
CA LEU A 11 -27.37 17.87 -5.31
C LEU A 11 -26.07 17.65 -6.12
N LEU A 12 -25.45 18.74 -6.58
CA LEU A 12 -24.17 18.67 -7.29
C LEU A 12 -23.05 18.18 -6.36
N SER A 13 -23.00 18.71 -5.14
CA SER A 13 -22.02 18.31 -4.11
C SER A 13 -22.17 16.85 -3.71
N GLU A 14 -23.40 16.37 -3.50
CA GLU A 14 -23.68 14.96 -3.23
C GLU A 14 -23.24 14.05 -4.37
N ARG A 15 -23.48 14.45 -5.63
CA ARG A 15 -23.02 13.70 -6.81
C ARG A 15 -21.50 13.63 -6.89
N ILE A 16 -20.80 14.72 -6.62
CA ILE A 16 -19.33 14.75 -6.59
C ILE A 16 -18.81 13.80 -5.49
N ARG A 17 -19.40 13.86 -4.29
CA ARG A 17 -19.03 12.97 -3.18
C ARG A 17 -19.28 11.49 -3.50
N GLN A 18 -20.39 11.15 -4.15
CA GLN A 18 -20.66 9.79 -4.62
C GLN A 18 -19.62 9.33 -5.63
N LYS A 19 -19.31 10.17 -6.63
CA LYS A 19 -18.30 9.84 -7.65
C LYS A 19 -16.90 9.67 -7.06
N LEU A 20 -16.53 10.52 -6.09
CA LEU A 20 -15.25 10.37 -5.38
C LEU A 20 -15.18 9.03 -4.64
N ASN A 21 -16.28 8.61 -4.01
CA ASN A 21 -16.34 7.31 -3.33
C ASN A 21 -16.25 6.14 -4.32
N GLU A 22 -16.96 6.19 -5.44
CA GLU A 22 -16.87 5.18 -6.51
C GLU A 22 -15.44 5.04 -7.03
N VAL A 23 -14.76 6.15 -7.30
CA VAL A 23 -13.36 6.13 -7.76
C VAL A 23 -12.44 5.58 -6.69
N ASN A 24 -12.63 5.94 -5.42
CA ASN A 24 -11.82 5.40 -4.33
C ASN A 24 -12.01 3.87 -4.18
N VAL A 25 -13.25 3.37 -4.26
CA VAL A 25 -13.55 1.93 -4.22
C VAL A 25 -12.94 1.20 -5.43
N ALA A 26 -13.07 1.77 -6.63
CA ALA A 26 -12.48 1.21 -7.83
C ALA A 26 -10.95 1.15 -7.73
N ALA A 27 -10.30 2.23 -7.25
CA ALA A 27 -8.86 2.25 -7.01
C ALA A 27 -8.44 1.16 -6.03
N GLN A 28 -9.09 1.06 -4.86
CA GLN A 28 -8.79 0.00 -3.88
C GLN A 28 -8.94 -1.41 -4.47
N THR A 29 -9.99 -1.64 -5.25
CA THR A 29 -10.25 -2.93 -5.89
C THR A 29 -9.14 -3.31 -6.87
N GLN A 30 -8.68 -2.35 -7.68
CA GLN A 30 -7.61 -2.58 -8.66
C GLN A 30 -6.23 -2.72 -8.00
N LEU A 31 -6.04 -2.10 -6.83
CA LEU A 31 -4.77 -2.13 -6.11
C LEU A 31 -4.64 -3.35 -5.19
N SER A 32 -5.75 -4.00 -4.80
CA SER A 32 -5.73 -5.19 -3.94
C SER A 32 -4.81 -6.30 -4.46
N PRO A 33 -4.84 -6.71 -5.74
CA PRO A 33 -3.92 -7.73 -6.25
C PRO A 33 -2.45 -7.33 -6.17
N ILE A 34 -2.15 -6.03 -6.29
CA ILE A 34 -0.79 -5.51 -6.15
C ILE A 34 -0.34 -5.62 -4.69
N GLN A 35 -1.20 -5.26 -3.74
CA GLN A 35 -0.91 -5.39 -2.32
C GLN A 35 -0.65 -6.85 -1.93
N ASP A 36 -1.47 -7.77 -2.44
CA ASP A 36 -1.29 -9.20 -2.22
C ASP A 36 0.03 -9.71 -2.80
N HIS A 37 0.38 -9.30 -4.02
CA HIS A 37 1.66 -9.65 -4.66
C HIS A 37 2.86 -9.13 -3.87
N VAL A 38 2.78 -7.88 -3.39
CA VAL A 38 3.84 -7.26 -2.58
C VAL A 38 4.00 -8.00 -1.26
N ASN A 39 2.90 -8.25 -0.54
CA ASN A 39 2.91 -8.99 0.71
C ASN A 39 3.54 -10.39 0.54
N PHE A 40 3.09 -11.13 -0.49
CA PHE A 40 3.62 -12.45 -0.80
C PHE A 40 5.13 -12.40 -1.10
N THR A 41 5.55 -11.50 -1.99
CA THR A 41 6.94 -11.41 -2.46
C THR A 41 7.88 -10.99 -1.33
N LEU A 42 7.48 -10.02 -0.51
CA LEU A 42 8.27 -9.53 0.60
C LEU A 42 8.41 -10.57 1.71
N GLN A 43 7.33 -11.28 2.05
CA GLN A 43 7.38 -12.39 3.01
C GLN A 43 8.25 -13.54 2.47
N GLN A 44 8.09 -13.91 1.20
CA GLN A 44 8.92 -14.95 0.57
C GLN A 44 10.41 -14.59 0.62
N ALA A 45 10.76 -13.34 0.30
CA ALA A 45 12.14 -12.86 0.34
C ALA A 45 12.72 -12.89 1.76
N TYR A 46 11.94 -12.48 2.77
CA TYR A 46 12.34 -12.56 4.17
C TYR A 46 12.69 -13.99 4.57
N PHE A 47 11.78 -14.94 4.32
CA PHE A 47 11.99 -16.33 4.71
C PHE A 47 13.15 -16.99 3.95
N LYS A 48 13.34 -16.66 2.68
CA LYS A 48 14.50 -17.12 1.91
C LYS A 48 15.81 -16.63 2.53
N CYS A 49 15.92 -15.34 2.83
CA CYS A 49 17.10 -14.76 3.48
C CYS A 49 17.35 -15.41 4.85
N ALA A 50 16.31 -15.55 5.68
CA ALA A 50 16.43 -16.16 7.00
C ALA A 50 16.88 -17.63 6.90
N HIS A 51 16.37 -18.39 5.93
CA HIS A 51 16.79 -19.76 5.69
C HIS A 51 18.27 -19.85 5.31
N GLU A 52 18.77 -18.93 4.48
CA GLU A 52 20.18 -18.87 4.07
C GLU A 52 21.13 -18.51 5.22
N CYS A 53 20.63 -17.89 6.31
CA CYS A 53 21.42 -17.59 7.50
C CYS A 53 21.77 -18.81 8.36
N PHE A 54 21.02 -19.92 8.27
CA PHE A 54 21.25 -21.12 9.08
C PHE A 54 22.44 -21.94 8.56
N ASP A 55 23.64 -21.65 9.09
CA ASP A 55 24.87 -22.36 8.76
C ASP A 55 25.52 -22.95 10.02
N ARG A 56 25.85 -24.25 9.99
CA ARG A 56 26.54 -24.96 11.10
C ARG A 56 27.94 -24.41 11.41
N ARG A 57 28.53 -23.64 10.49
CA ARG A 57 29.84 -23.00 10.66
C ARG A 57 29.78 -21.68 11.44
N ARG A 58 28.58 -21.12 11.66
CA ARG A 58 28.37 -19.83 12.31
C ARG A 58 27.99 -20.00 13.78
N SER A 59 28.33 -19.00 14.61
CA SER A 59 27.84 -18.95 15.99
C SER A 59 26.35 -18.61 16.03
N GLN A 60 25.67 -18.89 17.15
CA GLN A 60 24.27 -18.49 17.30
C GLN A 60 24.07 -16.98 17.17
N GLN A 61 25.02 -16.18 17.70
CA GLN A 61 24.96 -14.71 17.60
C GLN A 61 25.07 -14.24 16.13
N ASP A 62 25.93 -14.87 15.33
CA ASP A 62 26.06 -14.54 13.91
C ASP A 62 24.80 -14.90 13.12
N ILE A 63 24.14 -16.02 13.47
CA ILE A 63 22.88 -16.44 12.86
C ILE A 63 21.78 -15.44 13.22
N SER A 64 21.63 -15.07 14.50
CA SER A 64 20.64 -14.08 14.94
C SER A 64 20.82 -12.73 14.25
N ASN A 65 22.06 -12.20 14.25
CA ASN A 65 22.37 -10.94 13.57
C ASN A 65 22.09 -11.02 12.06
N CYS A 66 22.34 -12.16 11.42
CA CYS A 66 22.03 -12.36 10.00
C CYS A 66 20.51 -12.29 9.75
N VAL A 67 19.71 -13.01 10.53
CA VAL A 67 18.24 -13.05 10.38
C VAL A 67 17.61 -11.68 10.68
N GLU A 68 18.11 -10.95 11.67
CA GLU A 68 17.63 -9.59 11.98
C GLU A 68 17.82 -8.65 10.79
N ASN A 69 18.95 -8.75 10.10
CA ASN A 69 19.26 -7.95 8.92
C ASN A 69 18.40 -8.30 7.69
N CYS A 70 17.78 -9.48 7.64
CA CYS A 70 16.86 -9.84 6.56
C CYS A 70 15.59 -8.97 6.54
N SER A 71 15.21 -8.36 7.67
CA SER A 71 14.02 -7.50 7.76
C SER A 71 14.23 -6.12 7.12
N VAL A 72 15.45 -5.60 7.13
CA VAL A 72 15.80 -4.26 6.63
C VAL A 72 15.39 -4.03 5.16
N PRO A 73 15.77 -4.90 4.19
CA PRO A 73 15.38 -4.69 2.80
C PRO A 73 13.87 -4.82 2.60
N VAL A 74 13.20 -5.69 3.37
CA VAL A 74 11.76 -5.94 3.31
C VAL A 74 10.99 -4.69 3.75
N VAL A 75 11.35 -4.11 4.89
CA VAL A 75 10.72 -2.89 5.41
C VAL A 75 10.93 -1.71 4.47
N ARG A 76 12.14 -1.56 3.93
CA ARG A 76 12.44 -0.48 2.96
C ARG A 76 11.59 -0.62 1.68
N ALA A 77 11.46 -1.84 1.15
CA ALA A 77 10.65 -2.09 -0.04
C ALA A 77 9.16 -1.83 0.24
N GLN A 78 8.64 -2.28 1.39
CA GLN A 78 7.27 -2.01 1.83
C GLN A 78 6.98 -0.50 1.88
N GLN A 79 7.84 0.27 2.54
CA GLN A 79 7.72 1.74 2.62
C GLN A 79 7.73 2.39 1.24
N GLY A 80 8.55 1.88 0.31
CA GLY A 80 8.58 2.35 -1.08
C GLY A 80 7.23 2.17 -1.78
N VAL A 81 6.63 0.97 -1.66
CA VAL A 81 5.32 0.67 -2.24
C VAL A 81 4.23 1.56 -1.63
N GLU A 82 4.21 1.69 -0.30
CA GLU A 82 3.22 2.52 0.40
C GLU A 82 3.27 3.99 -0.04
N ASN A 83 4.48 4.53 -0.21
CA ASN A 83 4.67 5.90 -0.69
C ASN A 83 4.14 6.09 -2.12
N GLU A 84 4.42 5.17 -3.03
CA GLU A 84 3.91 5.25 -4.41
C GLU A 84 2.39 5.05 -4.45
N MET A 85 1.85 4.19 -3.58
CA MET A 85 0.41 4.00 -3.44
C MET A 85 -0.30 5.27 -2.96
N ALA A 86 0.29 5.96 -1.98
CA ALA A 86 -0.23 7.24 -1.48
C ALA A 86 -0.19 8.33 -2.57
N LYS A 87 0.88 8.41 -3.35
CA LYS A 87 0.97 9.31 -4.52
C LYS A 87 -0.08 9.00 -5.57
N PHE A 88 -0.33 7.73 -5.84
CA PHE A 88 -1.35 7.30 -6.79
C PHE A 88 -2.75 7.71 -6.32
N GLN A 89 -3.10 7.44 -5.06
CA GLN A 89 -4.38 7.80 -4.46
C GLN A 89 -4.61 9.31 -4.46
N THR A 90 -3.61 10.09 -4.05
CA THR A 90 -3.69 11.57 -4.08
C THR A 90 -3.84 12.10 -5.50
N SER A 91 -3.18 11.51 -6.50
CA SER A 91 -3.35 11.90 -7.90
C SER A 91 -4.73 11.56 -8.46
N CYS A 92 -5.28 10.39 -8.11
CA CYS A 92 -6.65 10.02 -8.48
C CYS A 92 -7.70 10.94 -7.84
N ALA A 93 -7.49 11.36 -6.59
CA ALA A 93 -8.40 12.27 -5.89
C ALA A 93 -8.35 13.72 -6.42
N MET A 94 -7.21 14.16 -6.99
CA MET A 94 -7.00 15.54 -7.43
C MET A 94 -7.33 15.79 -8.91
N LYS A 95 -7.68 14.74 -9.67
CA LYS A 95 -8.07 14.81 -11.09
C LYS A 95 -9.60 14.80 -11.33
N ILE A 96 -10.39 14.81 -10.27
CA ILE A 96 -11.87 14.92 -10.28
C ILE A 96 -12.23 16.32 -9.80
#